data_AF-A0A7J8JJ82-F1
#
_entry.id   AF-A0A7J8JJ82-F1
#
_cell.length_a   1.000
_cell.length_b   1.000
_cell.length_c   1.000
_cell.angle_alpha   90.00
_cell.angle_beta   90.00
_cell.angle_gamma   90.00
#
_symmetry.space_group_name_H-M   'P 1'
#
loop_
_entity.id
_entity.type
_entity.pdbx_description
1 polymer ?
#
loop_
_entity_poly.entity_id
_entity_poly.type
_entity_poly.pdbx_seq_one_letter_code
_entity_poly.pdbx_strand_id
1 'polypeptide(L)'
;MRATMEYHADKGVYPPIQVHVTLGNEDLTVKMSDRGGGVPLRKIDRLFNYMYSTAPRPRVETSRAAPLAGFGYGLPISRLYAQYFQGDLKLYSLEGYGTDAVIYIKALSTDSIERLPVYNKAAWKHYNTNHEADDWCVPSREPKDMTTFRSA
;
A
#
# COMPACT_ATOMS: atom_id res chain seq x y z
N MET A 1 5.66 -3.00 -12.70
CA MET A 1 5.52 -3.17 -14.17
C MET A 1 4.35 -2.38 -14.73
N ARG A 2 3.08 -2.67 -14.37
CA ARG A 2 1.89 -1.93 -14.84
C ARG A 2 2.06 -0.41 -14.79
N ALA A 3 2.41 0.13 -13.62
CA ALA A 3 2.58 1.57 -13.42
C ALA A 3 3.61 2.19 -14.38
N THR A 4 4.79 1.57 -14.54
CA THR A 4 5.82 2.02 -15.48
C THR A 4 5.33 2.00 -16.93
N MET A 5 4.59 0.95 -17.33
CA MET A 5 4.10 0.83 -18.71
C MET A 5 3.01 1.86 -19.02
N GLU A 6 2.07 2.05 -18.10
CA GLU A 6 0.99 3.05 -18.26
C GLU A 6 1.55 4.48 -18.23
N TYR A 7 2.50 4.78 -17.35
CA TYR A 7 3.06 6.13 -17.20
C TYR A 7 4.01 6.55 -18.33
N HIS A 8 4.73 5.61 -18.96
CA HIS A 8 5.64 5.89 -20.09
C HIS A 8 5.09 5.41 -21.43
N ALA A 9 3.79 5.14 -21.55
CA ALA A 9 3.16 4.64 -22.77
C ALA A 9 3.47 5.51 -24.00
N ASP A 10 3.43 6.83 -23.84
CA ASP A 10 3.67 7.79 -24.93
C ASP A 10 5.14 7.88 -25.36
N LYS A 11 6.07 7.57 -24.45
CA LYS A 11 7.53 7.73 -24.69
C LYS A 11 8.16 6.51 -25.35
N GLY A 12 7.55 5.34 -25.22
CA GLY A 12 8.10 4.07 -25.74
C GLY A 12 9.42 3.61 -25.09
N VAL A 13 9.93 4.36 -24.12
CA VAL A 13 11.15 4.06 -23.36
C VAL A 13 10.74 3.76 -21.92
N TYR A 14 10.95 2.53 -21.48
CA TYR A 14 10.54 2.07 -20.16
C TYR A 14 11.75 2.02 -19.22
N PRO A 15 11.79 2.83 -18.15
CA PRO A 15 12.87 2.75 -17.17
C PRO A 15 12.85 1.40 -16.46
N PRO A 16 14.02 0.81 -16.14
CA PRO A 16 14.09 -0.47 -15.47
C PRO A 16 13.56 -0.38 -14.04
N ILE A 17 12.98 -1.49 -13.57
CA ILE A 17 12.66 -1.66 -12.15
C ILE A 17 13.96 -2.07 -11.45
N GLN A 18 14.37 -1.30 -10.45
CA GLN A 18 15.58 -1.55 -9.69
C GLN A 18 15.25 -2.40 -8.48
N VAL A 19 16.01 -3.49 -8.26
CA VAL A 19 15.85 -4.35 -7.10
C VAL A 19 17.14 -4.32 -6.29
N HIS A 20 17.03 -3.96 -5.02
CA HIS A 20 18.12 -3.95 -4.06
C HIS A 20 17.83 -4.99 -2.99
N VAL A 21 18.78 -5.92 -2.81
CA VAL A 21 18.73 -6.93 -1.75
C VAL A 21 19.86 -6.63 -0.78
N THR A 22 19.54 -6.46 0.49
CA THR A 22 20.50 -6.17 1.54
C THR A 22 20.27 -7.11 2.71
N LEU A 23 21.35 -7.69 3.22
CA LEU A 23 21.35 -8.52 4.41
C LEU A 23 22.02 -7.76 5.55
N GLY A 24 21.26 -7.43 6.59
CA GLY A 24 21.78 -6.94 7.87
C GLY A 24 21.91 -8.08 8.88
N ASN A 25 22.19 -7.72 10.13
CA ASN A 25 22.27 -8.68 11.23
C ASN A 25 20.89 -9.25 11.63
N GLU A 26 19.85 -8.40 11.57
CA GLU A 26 18.49 -8.76 11.99
C GLU A 26 17.53 -8.93 10.81
N ASP A 27 17.72 -8.15 9.75
CA ASP A 27 16.76 -8.06 8.65
C ASP A 27 17.42 -8.39 7.29
N LEU A 28 16.74 -9.24 6.52
CA LEU A 28 16.90 -9.39 5.08
C LEU A 28 15.87 -8.46 4.42
N THR A 29 16.34 -7.48 3.66
CA THR A 29 15.48 -6.48 3.01
C THR A 29 15.55 -6.60 1.50
N VAL A 30 14.38 -6.64 0.85
CA VAL A 30 14.23 -6.58 -0.61
C VAL A 30 13.47 -5.31 -0.94
N LYS A 31 14.15 -4.37 -1.59
CA LYS A 31 13.54 -3.12 -2.08
C LYS A 31 13.37 -3.18 -3.59
N MET A 32 12.16 -2.93 -4.07
CA MET A 32 11.84 -2.78 -5.48
C MET A 32 11.45 -1.32 -5.74
N SER A 33 12.18 -0.65 -6.64
CA SER A 33 11.97 0.75 -7.00
C SER A 33 11.52 0.84 -8.46
N ASP A 34 10.38 1.46 -8.70
CA ASP A 34 9.89 1.77 -10.04
C ASP A 34 9.93 3.27 -10.35
N ARG A 35 9.68 3.61 -11.61
CA ARG A 35 9.49 4.99 -12.08
C ARG A 35 8.16 5.14 -12.79
N GLY A 36 7.11 4.63 -12.15
CA GLY A 36 5.75 4.58 -12.67
C GLY A 36 4.86 5.76 -12.27
N GLY A 37 5.44 6.93 -11.95
CA GLY A 37 4.69 8.16 -11.64
C GLY A 37 4.18 8.27 -10.20
N GLY A 38 4.27 7.20 -9.40
CA GLY A 38 3.95 7.24 -7.96
C GLY A 38 2.47 7.34 -7.62
N VAL A 39 2.18 7.51 -6.33
CA VAL A 39 0.85 7.53 -5.74
C VAL A 39 0.78 8.66 -4.70
N PRO A 40 -0.27 9.49 -4.71
CA PRO A 40 -0.48 10.51 -3.67
C PRO A 40 -0.53 9.88 -2.27
N LEU A 41 0.12 10.52 -1.30
CA LEU A 41 0.25 10.00 0.08
C LEU A 41 -1.10 9.58 0.69
N ARG A 42 -2.15 10.39 0.48
CA ARG A 42 -3.53 10.12 0.96
C ARG A 42 -4.11 8.78 0.47
N LYS A 43 -3.60 8.21 -0.62
CA LYS A 43 -4.08 6.95 -1.20
C LYS A 43 -3.25 5.74 -0.78
N ILE A 44 -2.09 5.92 -0.15
CA ILE A 44 -1.17 4.81 0.16
C ILE A 44 -1.83 3.76 1.06
N ASP A 45 -2.47 4.18 2.15
CA ASP A 45 -3.12 3.24 3.07
C ASP A 45 -4.26 2.47 2.39
N ARG A 46 -4.97 3.13 1.46
CA ARG A 46 -6.07 2.51 0.71
C ARG A 46 -5.60 1.39 -0.22
N LEU A 47 -4.32 1.38 -0.62
CA LEU A 47 -3.75 0.31 -1.45
C LEU A 47 -3.73 -1.05 -0.75
N PHE A 48 -3.78 -1.06 0.60
CA PHE A 48 -3.86 -2.28 1.39
C PHE A 48 -5.30 -2.71 1.71
N ASN A 49 -6.32 -1.96 1.27
CA ASN A 49 -7.70 -2.40 1.43
C ASN A 49 -8.01 -3.52 0.45
N TYR A 50 -8.64 -4.59 0.93
CA TYR A 50 -9.19 -5.64 0.08
C TYR A 50 -10.15 -5.03 -0.94
N MET A 51 -10.09 -5.53 -2.18
CA MET A 51 -10.90 -5.08 -3.33
C MET A 51 -10.60 -3.65 -3.82
N TYR A 52 -9.65 -2.92 -3.23
CA TYR A 52 -9.24 -1.62 -3.78
C TYR A 52 -8.37 -1.83 -5.03
N SER A 53 -8.80 -1.29 -6.17
CA SER A 53 -8.08 -1.38 -7.44
C SER A 53 -8.37 -0.16 -8.31
N THR A 54 -7.33 0.29 -9.02
CA THR A 54 -7.44 1.32 -10.08
C THR A 54 -7.61 0.71 -11.47
N ALA A 55 -7.47 -0.60 -11.61
CA ALA A 55 -7.70 -1.31 -12.87
C ALA A 55 -9.19 -1.65 -13.04
N PRO A 56 -9.67 -1.75 -14.30
CA PRO A 56 -10.99 -2.31 -14.60
C PRO A 56 -11.15 -3.70 -13.98
N ARG A 57 -12.37 -4.03 -13.55
CA ARG A 57 -12.65 -5.37 -13.03
C ARG A 57 -12.46 -6.40 -14.15
N PRO A 58 -11.61 -7.42 -13.96
CA PRO A 58 -11.34 -8.40 -14.99
C PRO A 58 -12.57 -9.29 -15.17
N ARG A 59 -12.90 -9.61 -16.42
CA ARG A 59 -13.95 -10.59 -16.75
C ARG A 59 -13.33 -11.99 -16.71
N VAL A 60 -13.90 -12.87 -15.89
CA VAL A 60 -13.37 -14.22 -15.62
C VAL A 60 -13.48 -15.15 -16.85
N GLU A 61 -14.28 -14.77 -17.85
CA GLU A 61 -14.75 -15.71 -18.90
C GLU A 61 -13.85 -15.82 -20.14
N THR A 62 -12.83 -14.97 -20.36
CA THR A 62 -12.23 -14.85 -21.71
C THR A 62 -10.70 -14.90 -21.82
N SER A 63 -9.93 -14.96 -20.74
CA SER A 63 -8.46 -14.99 -20.85
C SER A 63 -7.83 -16.19 -20.14
N ARG A 64 -7.06 -17.01 -20.88
CA ARG A 64 -6.16 -18.05 -20.31
C ARG A 64 -5.03 -17.46 -19.45
N ALA A 65 -4.82 -16.14 -19.51
CA ALA A 65 -3.85 -15.41 -18.71
C ALA A 65 -4.53 -14.75 -17.51
N ALA A 66 -3.92 -14.88 -16.32
CA ALA A 66 -4.36 -14.17 -15.13
C ALA A 66 -4.16 -12.65 -15.34
N PRO A 67 -5.18 -11.82 -15.07
CA PRO A 67 -5.08 -10.37 -15.25
C PRO A 67 -4.02 -9.79 -14.29
N LEU A 68 -3.18 -8.90 -14.79
CA LEU A 68 -2.08 -8.28 -14.02
C LEU A 68 -2.58 -7.42 -12.84
N ALA A 69 -3.80 -6.88 -12.95
CA ALA A 69 -4.46 -6.08 -11.93
C ALA A 69 -5.98 -6.21 -12.04
N GLY A 70 -6.71 -5.74 -11.03
CA GLY A 70 -8.17 -5.58 -11.11
C GLY A 70 -8.96 -6.22 -9.97
N PHE A 71 -8.42 -7.25 -9.30
CA PHE A 71 -9.08 -7.86 -8.14
C PHE A 71 -8.83 -7.12 -6.81
N GLY A 72 -7.70 -6.41 -6.68
CA GLY A 72 -7.40 -5.62 -5.49
C GLY A 72 -7.00 -6.43 -4.24
N TYR A 73 -6.46 -7.64 -4.41
CA TYR A 73 -6.01 -8.49 -3.30
C TYR A 73 -4.50 -8.67 -3.19
N GLY A 74 -3.74 -8.35 -4.25
CA GLY A 74 -2.31 -8.66 -4.33
C GLY A 74 -1.49 -8.01 -3.22
N LEU A 75 -1.62 -6.70 -3.01
CA LEU A 75 -0.88 -5.98 -1.97
C LEU A 75 -1.24 -6.43 -0.53
N PRO A 76 -2.52 -6.49 -0.11
CA PRO A 76 -2.84 -6.94 1.24
C PRO A 76 -2.38 -8.38 1.50
N ILE A 77 -2.55 -9.30 0.53
CA ILE A 77 -2.11 -10.69 0.69
C ILE A 77 -0.58 -10.77 0.75
N SER A 78 0.14 -10.03 -0.10
CA SER A 78 1.61 -10.00 -0.07
C SER A 78 2.14 -9.50 1.27
N ARG A 79 1.46 -8.52 1.87
CA ARG A 79 1.79 -8.03 3.22
C ARG A 79 1.53 -9.09 4.29
N LEU A 80 0.45 -9.86 4.19
CA LEU A 80 0.21 -10.99 5.10
C LEU A 80 1.33 -12.03 5.03
N TYR A 81 1.80 -12.39 3.83
CA TYR A 81 2.92 -13.31 3.68
C TYR A 81 4.20 -12.80 4.35
N ALA A 82 4.51 -11.52 4.19
CA ALA A 82 5.66 -10.92 4.87
C ALA A 82 5.50 -10.91 6.40
N GLN A 83 4.30 -10.54 6.89
CA GLN A 83 4.01 -10.45 8.33
C GLN A 83 3.90 -11.81 9.03
N TYR A 84 3.64 -12.88 8.29
CA TYR A 84 3.48 -14.22 8.85
C TYR A 84 4.70 -14.67 9.63
N PHE A 85 5.92 -14.36 9.16
CA PHE A 85 7.19 -14.64 9.87
C PHE A 85 7.84 -13.36 10.42
N GLN A 86 7.06 -12.51 11.11
CA GLN A 86 7.51 -11.27 11.76
C GLN A 86 8.17 -10.22 10.84
N GLY A 87 8.02 -10.35 9.53
CA GLY A 87 8.42 -9.35 8.55
C GLY A 87 7.37 -8.26 8.36
N ASP A 88 7.52 -7.46 7.30
CA ASP A 88 6.50 -6.51 6.86
C ASP A 88 6.70 -6.14 5.38
N LEU A 89 5.64 -5.61 4.76
CA LEU A 89 5.71 -5.00 3.44
C LEU A 89 5.25 -3.54 3.55
N LYS A 90 6.14 -2.62 3.19
CA LYS A 90 5.87 -1.18 3.22
C LYS A 90 5.99 -0.57 1.82
N LEU A 91 5.17 0.44 1.56
CA LEU A 91 5.19 1.22 0.33
C LEU A 91 5.55 2.67 0.64
N TYR A 92 6.50 3.20 -0.10
CA TYR A 92 6.90 4.61 -0.06
C TYR A 92 6.80 5.15 -1.48
N SER A 93 5.96 6.16 -1.70
CA SER A 93 5.73 6.68 -3.04
C SER A 93 5.99 8.17 -3.10
N LEU A 94 6.58 8.60 -4.22
CA LEU A 94 6.81 9.99 -4.55
C LEU A 94 5.94 10.30 -5.78
N GLU A 95 4.86 11.04 -5.54
CA GLU A 95 3.92 11.45 -6.59
C GLU A 95 4.64 12.25 -7.68
N GLY A 96 4.42 11.88 -8.93
CA GLY A 96 5.11 12.42 -10.11
C GLY A 96 6.44 11.72 -10.44
N TYR A 97 6.90 10.77 -9.62
CA TYR A 97 8.21 10.13 -9.81
C TYR A 97 8.13 8.59 -9.86
N GLY A 98 7.75 7.95 -8.75
CA GLY A 98 7.82 6.48 -8.65
C GLY A 98 7.49 5.95 -7.27
N THR A 99 7.55 4.64 -7.11
CA THR A 99 7.26 3.95 -5.85
C THR A 99 8.34 2.96 -5.48
N ASP A 100 8.70 2.96 -4.19
CA ASP A 100 9.55 1.99 -3.53
C ASP A 100 8.66 1.03 -2.72
N ALA A 101 8.73 -0.25 -3.04
CA ALA A 101 8.14 -1.34 -2.25
C ALA A 101 9.24 -2.07 -1.50
N VAL A 102 9.15 -2.11 -0.17
CA VAL A 102 10.16 -2.70 0.70
C VAL A 102 9.57 -3.88 1.45
N ILE A 103 10.19 -5.05 1.29
CA ILE A 103 9.88 -6.27 2.03
C ILE A 103 10.97 -6.46 3.08
N TYR A 104 10.56 -6.60 4.33
CA TYR A 104 11.42 -6.95 5.46
C TYR A 104 11.15 -8.40 5.85
N ILE A 105 12.21 -9.18 6.04
CA ILE A 105 12.19 -10.57 6.48
C ILE A 105 13.23 -10.71 7.59
N LYS A 106 12.98 -11.56 8.59
CA LYS A 106 13.98 -11.86 9.61
C LYS A 106 15.16 -12.62 8.99
N ALA A 107 16.37 -12.12 9.24
CA ALA A 107 17.60 -12.73 8.76
C ALA A 107 17.87 -14.09 9.44
N LEU A 108 17.47 -14.21 10.70
CA LEU A 108 17.63 -15.41 11.51
C LEU A 108 16.33 -16.22 11.54
N SER A 109 16.45 -17.54 11.38
CA SER A 109 15.31 -18.45 11.45
C SER A 109 14.71 -18.54 12.85
N THR A 110 15.50 -18.28 13.90
CA THR A 110 15.04 -18.27 15.30
C THR A 110 14.00 -17.18 15.55
N ASP A 111 14.07 -16.09 14.80
CA ASP A 111 13.21 -14.92 14.95
C ASP A 111 12.01 -14.97 13.97
N SER A 112 12.07 -15.90 13.00
CA SER A 112 11.01 -16.17 12.03
C SER A 112 9.89 -17.03 12.65
N ILE A 113 9.16 -16.45 13.61
CA ILE A 113 8.05 -17.11 14.32
C ILE A 113 6.71 -16.76 13.68
N GLU A 114 5.80 -17.72 13.59
CA GLU A 114 4.46 -17.51 13.04
C GLU A 114 3.65 -16.45 13.82
N ARG A 115 3.08 -15.49 13.09
CA ARG A 115 2.15 -14.49 13.63
C ARG A 115 0.70 -14.91 13.37
N LEU A 116 0.11 -15.62 14.34
CA LEU A 116 -1.25 -16.15 14.24
C LEU A 116 -2.29 -15.23 14.91
N PRO A 117 -3.48 -15.04 14.29
CA PRO A 117 -4.58 -14.36 14.95
C PRO A 117 -5.16 -15.23 16.08
N VAL A 118 -5.34 -14.64 17.26
CA VAL A 118 -5.90 -15.32 18.44
C VAL A 118 -7.25 -14.71 18.77
N TYR A 119 -8.30 -15.53 18.77
CA TYR A 119 -9.62 -15.09 19.22
C TYR A 119 -9.63 -14.93 20.74
N ASN A 120 -9.91 -13.72 21.20
CA ASN A 120 -10.01 -13.36 22.62
C ASN A 120 -10.96 -12.15 22.80
N LYS A 121 -11.09 -11.65 24.04
CA LYS A 121 -11.93 -10.48 24.34
C LYS A 121 -11.48 -9.22 23.58
N ALA A 122 -10.20 -9.07 23.26
CA ALA A 122 -9.71 -7.95 22.45
C ALA A 122 -10.14 -8.09 20.99
N ALA A 123 -10.00 -9.29 20.40
CA ALA A 123 -10.49 -9.60 19.05
C ALA A 123 -11.99 -9.35 18.93
N TRP A 124 -12.78 -9.80 19.91
CA TRP A 124 -14.24 -9.60 19.94
C TRP A 124 -14.63 -8.11 20.00
N LYS A 125 -13.87 -7.28 20.72
CA LYS A 125 -14.13 -5.83 20.80
C LYS A 125 -14.04 -5.15 19.44
N HIS A 126 -13.13 -5.58 18.55
CA HIS A 126 -13.01 -5.03 17.20
C HIS A 126 -14.28 -5.20 16.34
N TYR A 127 -15.12 -6.19 16.64
CA TYR A 127 -16.39 -6.42 15.92
C TYR A 127 -17.59 -5.71 16.53
N ASN A 128 -17.49 -5.27 17.79
CA ASN A 128 -18.58 -4.61 18.51
C ASN A 128 -18.28 -3.12 18.77
N THR A 129 -17.26 -2.57 18.11
CA THR A 129 -16.91 -1.16 18.26
C THR A 129 -17.98 -0.30 17.60
N ASN A 130 -18.56 0.63 18.36
CA ASN A 130 -19.50 1.60 17.82
C ASN A 130 -18.76 2.76 17.13
N HIS A 131 -19.48 3.55 16.33
CA HIS A 131 -18.91 4.74 15.73
C HIS A 131 -18.62 5.78 16.82
N GLU A 132 -17.35 6.11 17.01
CA GLU A 132 -16.88 7.14 17.95
C GLU A 132 -16.67 8.47 17.21
N ALA A 133 -16.63 9.57 17.97
CA ALA A 133 -16.27 10.87 17.41
C ALA A 133 -14.80 10.86 16.99
N ASP A 134 -14.45 11.60 15.94
CA ASP A 134 -13.07 11.71 15.49
C ASP A 134 -12.17 12.33 16.57
N ASP A 135 -10.99 11.75 16.79
CA ASP A 135 -10.00 12.23 17.77
C ASP A 135 -9.44 13.63 17.46
N TRP A 136 -9.55 14.07 16.20
CA TRP A 136 -8.97 15.30 15.69
C TRP A 136 -9.99 16.18 14.99
N CYS A 137 -9.70 17.48 14.89
CA CYS A 137 -10.58 18.42 14.24
C CYS A 137 -10.81 18.07 12.77
N VAL A 138 -12.08 17.93 12.38
CA VAL A 138 -12.49 17.83 10.98
C VAL A 138 -12.83 19.24 10.49
N PRO A 139 -12.10 19.79 9.50
CA PRO A 139 -12.41 21.13 8.99
C PRO A 139 -13.76 21.15 8.29
N SER A 140 -14.42 22.32 8.30
CA SER A 140 -15.64 22.53 7.51
C SER A 140 -15.37 22.29 6.03
N ARG A 141 -16.33 21.68 5.34
CA ARG A 141 -16.30 21.56 3.87
C ARG A 141 -16.36 22.92 3.18
N GLU A 142 -16.93 23.91 3.86
CA GLU A 142 -16.99 25.30 3.45
C GLU A 142 -16.26 26.15 4.51
N PRO A 143 -14.93 26.30 4.39
CA PRO A 143 -14.17 27.16 5.29
C PRO A 143 -14.63 28.61 5.17
N LYS A 144 -14.69 29.32 6.29
CA LYS A 144 -15.09 30.73 6.31
C LYS A 144 -14.06 31.58 5.56
N ASP A 145 -14.53 32.39 4.62
CA ASP A 145 -13.70 33.37 3.92
C ASP A 145 -13.34 34.53 4.87
N MET A 146 -12.05 34.73 5.09
CA MET A 146 -11.51 35.76 5.98
C MET A 146 -11.07 37.03 5.23
N THR A 147 -11.26 37.11 3.90
CA THR A 147 -10.78 38.23 3.08
C THR A 147 -11.54 39.54 3.31
N THR A 148 -12.76 39.50 3.84
CA THR A 148 -13.63 40.67 4.05
C THR A 148 -13.54 41.27 5.46
N PHE A 149 -12.82 40.64 6.38
CA PHE A 149 -12.57 41.19 7.73
C PHE A 149 -11.45 42.24 7.67
N ARG A 150 -11.79 43.47 7.27
CA ARG A 150 -10.99 44.66 7.62
C ARG A 150 -11.45 45.16 8.98
N SER A 151 -10.53 45.21 9.93
CA SER A 151 -10.69 45.86 11.23
C SER A 151 -11.12 47.32 11.02
N ALA A 152 -12.23 47.71 11.65
CA ALA A 152 -12.52 49.10 11.98
C ALA A 152 -11.77 49.47 13.27
#